data_AF-A0A8J2SUD0-F1
#
_entry.id   AF-A0A8J2SUD0-F1
#
_cell.length_a   1.000
_cell.length_b   1.000
_cell.length_c   1.000
_cell.angle_alpha   90.00
_cell.angle_beta   90.00
_cell.angle_gamma   90.00
#
_symmetry.space_group_name_H-M   'P 1'
#
loop_
_entity.id
_entity.type
_entity.pdbx_description
1 polymer ?
#
loop_
_entity_poly.entity_id
_entity_poly.type
_entity_poly.pdbx_seq_one_letter_code
_entity_poly.pdbx_strand_id
1 'polypeptide(L)'
;MAEIASATMPAGEMPKPRRQKKVFKPPSDAQVCKTKVSIARRLVKEVAHYEAETKKDEARVEAMRADPTKDEYDVKKMLEVVEESRMMIPDATRRLGEAINELFSFIEEHHATTEVLECESYAEATALLEKYDDMVTD
;
A
#
# COMPACT_ATOMS: atom_id res chain seq x y z
N MET A 1 68.77 -45.68 10.70
CA MET A 1 67.56 -46.51 10.94
C MET A 1 66.97 -45.97 12.25
N ALA A 2 65.89 -45.20 12.32
CA ALA A 2 64.68 -45.08 11.51
C ALA A 2 64.15 -43.63 11.66
N GLU A 3 63.93 -42.95 10.54
CA GLU A 3 62.62 -42.61 9.94
C GLU A 3 61.96 -41.34 10.50
N ILE A 4 61.97 -40.32 9.64
CA ILE A 4 61.31 -39.03 9.77
C ILE A 4 59.84 -39.28 9.40
N ALA A 5 58.95 -39.31 10.37
CA ALA A 5 57.52 -39.28 10.09
C ALA A 5 57.08 -37.82 9.91
N SER A 6 57.16 -37.31 8.67
CA SER A 6 56.48 -36.06 8.30
C SER A 6 54.97 -36.32 8.25
N ALA A 7 54.29 -36.04 9.36
CA ALA A 7 52.83 -36.06 9.41
C ALA A 7 52.29 -34.83 8.65
N THR A 8 52.03 -35.01 7.37
CA THR A 8 51.17 -34.12 6.58
C THR A 8 49.75 -34.22 7.16
N MET A 9 49.31 -33.19 7.87
CA MET A 9 47.92 -33.08 8.33
C MET A 9 47.01 -32.95 7.10
N PRO A 10 45.94 -33.77 6.96
CA PRO A 10 44.97 -33.59 5.90
C PRO A 10 44.22 -32.29 6.13
N ALA A 11 44.03 -31.52 5.06
CA ALA A 11 43.27 -30.28 5.05
C ALA A 11 41.83 -30.53 5.52
N GLY A 12 41.61 -30.40 6.83
CA GLY A 12 40.29 -30.42 7.45
C GLY A 12 39.51 -29.19 7.00
N GLU A 13 38.41 -29.47 6.31
CA GLU A 13 37.43 -28.52 5.80
C GLU A 13 37.10 -27.41 6.82
N MET A 14 37.33 -26.15 6.45
CA MET A 14 37.00 -25.01 7.30
C MET A 14 35.49 -25.04 7.64
N PRO A 15 35.10 -24.79 8.91
CA PRO A 15 33.69 -24.72 9.25
C PRO A 15 33.05 -23.54 8.47
N LYS A 16 32.05 -23.85 7.64
CA LYS A 16 31.28 -22.85 6.88
C LYS A 16 30.81 -21.76 7.85
N PRO A 17 30.91 -20.46 7.47
CA PRO A 17 30.49 -19.38 8.35
C PRO A 17 29.02 -19.59 8.72
N ARG A 18 28.75 -19.71 10.03
CA ARG A 18 27.38 -19.80 10.55
C ARG A 18 26.63 -18.57 10.05
N ARG A 19 25.63 -18.78 9.19
CA ARG A 19 24.74 -17.74 8.68
C ARG A 19 24.21 -16.96 9.88
N GLN A 20 24.68 -15.74 10.07
CA GLN A 20 24.21 -14.87 11.15
C GLN A 20 22.71 -14.73 10.97
N LYS A 21 21.95 -15.26 11.94
CA LYS A 21 20.49 -15.06 11.97
C LYS A 21 20.30 -13.56 12.13
N LYS A 22 19.73 -12.90 11.12
CA LYS A 22 19.38 -11.47 11.20
C LYS A 22 18.57 -11.29 12.49
N VAL A 23 19.10 -10.52 13.43
CA VAL A 23 18.39 -10.17 14.65
C VAL A 23 17.18 -9.36 14.22
N PHE A 24 15.98 -9.84 14.53
CA PHE A 24 14.75 -9.11 14.29
C PHE A 24 14.77 -7.90 15.22
N LYS A 25 15.16 -6.73 14.69
CA LYS A 25 15.04 -5.47 15.41
C LYS A 25 13.54 -5.11 15.39
N PRO A 26 12.92 -4.77 16.53
CA PRO A 26 11.54 -4.30 16.52
C PRO A 26 11.43 -3.10 15.58
N PRO A 27 10.29 -2.96 14.88
CA PRO A 27 10.15 -1.92 13.87
C PRO A 27 10.36 -0.55 14.51
N SER A 28 11.25 0.27 13.94
CA SER A 28 11.40 1.65 14.40
C SER A 28 10.19 2.47 13.97
N ASP A 29 9.92 3.57 14.67
CA ASP A 29 8.80 4.47 14.37
C ASP A 29 8.84 4.95 12.91
N ALA A 30 10.03 5.18 12.35
CA ALA A 30 10.21 5.49 10.93
C ALA A 30 9.73 4.36 9.98
N GLN A 31 9.90 3.08 10.37
CA GLN A 31 9.41 1.94 9.58
C GLN A 31 7.88 1.81 9.67
N VAL A 32 7.29 2.14 10.82
CA VAL A 32 5.84 2.18 11.00
C VAL A 32 5.24 3.30 10.14
N CYS A 33 5.84 4.50 10.18
CA CYS A 33 5.47 5.62 9.32
C CYS A 33 5.45 5.21 7.84
N LYS A 34 6.55 4.64 7.35
CA LYS A 34 6.66 4.17 5.97
C LYS A 34 5.61 3.12 5.59
N THR A 35 5.27 2.24 6.53
CA THR A 35 4.25 1.20 6.32
C THR A 35 2.86 1.84 6.17
N LYS A 36 2.49 2.76 7.07
CA LYS A 36 1.20 3.48 7.02
C LYS A 36 1.08 4.32 5.75
N VAL A 37 2.14 5.04 5.37
CA VAL A 37 2.18 5.79 4.09
C VAL A 37 2.00 4.86 2.89
N SER A 38 2.66 3.70 2.89
CA SER A 38 2.51 2.73 1.80
C SER A 38 1.08 2.17 1.71
N ILE A 39 0.40 2.00 2.84
CA ILE A 39 -1.01 1.55 2.89
C ILE A 39 -1.91 2.64 2.30
N ALA A 40 -1.80 3.88 2.80
CA ALA A 40 -2.57 5.01 2.31
C ALA A 40 -2.38 5.21 0.79
N ARG A 41 -1.12 5.19 0.32
CA ARG A 41 -0.79 5.31 -1.11
C ARG A 41 -1.44 4.21 -1.97
N ARG A 42 -1.53 2.98 -1.46
CA ARG A 42 -2.19 1.87 -2.17
C ARG A 42 -3.70 2.09 -2.25
N LEU A 43 -4.31 2.51 -1.14
CA LEU A 43 -5.75 2.79 -1.08
C LEU A 43 -6.15 3.96 -1.98
N VAL A 44 -5.32 5.02 -2.06
CA VAL A 44 -5.54 6.12 -3.01
C VAL A 44 -5.59 5.62 -4.45
N LYS A 45 -4.68 4.72 -4.83
CA LYS A 45 -4.68 4.12 -6.19
C LYS A 45 -5.89 3.23 -6.42
N GLU A 46 -6.33 2.52 -5.39
CA GLU A 46 -7.50 1.65 -5.44
C GLU A 46 -8.78 2.45 -5.66
N VAL A 47 -8.99 3.53 -4.89
CA VAL A 47 -10.11 4.46 -5.09
C VAL A 47 -10.06 5.07 -6.51
N ALA A 48 -8.90 5.57 -6.94
CA ALA A 48 -8.74 6.14 -8.28
C ALA A 48 -9.03 5.13 -9.41
N HIS A 49 -8.67 3.86 -9.20
CA HIS A 49 -8.97 2.79 -10.16
C HIS A 49 -10.47 2.53 -10.25
N TYR A 50 -11.16 2.42 -9.11
CA TYR A 50 -12.61 2.22 -9.08
C TYR A 50 -13.36 3.40 -9.71
N GLU A 51 -12.97 4.64 -9.39
CA GLU A 51 -13.54 5.83 -10.04
C GLU A 51 -13.34 5.85 -11.56
N ALA A 52 -12.16 5.43 -12.02
CA ALA A 52 -11.87 5.37 -13.46
C ALA A 52 -12.71 4.31 -14.17
N GLU A 53 -12.91 3.14 -13.57
CA GLU A 53 -13.78 2.10 -14.12
C GLU A 53 -15.24 2.55 -14.14
N THR A 54 -15.76 3.12 -13.04
CA THR A 54 -17.14 3.63 -12.99
C THR A 54 -17.37 4.70 -14.07
N LYS A 55 -16.42 5.61 -14.28
CA LYS A 55 -16.52 6.62 -15.36
C LYS A 55 -16.55 6.00 -16.76
N LYS A 56 -15.79 4.92 -17.00
CA LYS A 56 -15.84 4.22 -18.30
C LYS A 56 -17.19 3.54 -18.52
N ASP A 57 -17.74 2.94 -17.48
CA ASP A 57 -19.03 2.28 -17.54
C ASP A 57 -20.17 3.28 -17.72
N GLU A 58 -20.11 4.44 -17.04
CA GLU A 58 -21.03 5.57 -17.25
C GLU A 58 -20.96 6.08 -18.70
N ALA A 59 -19.75 6.29 -19.24
CA ALA A 59 -19.57 6.72 -20.62
C ALA A 59 -20.11 5.69 -21.63
N ARG A 60 -19.98 4.39 -21.32
CA ARG A 60 -20.56 3.32 -22.13
C ARG A 60 -22.08 3.35 -22.10
N VAL A 61 -22.70 3.57 -20.93
CA VAL A 61 -24.15 3.74 -20.83
C VAL A 61 -24.62 4.96 -21.61
N GLU A 62 -23.92 6.08 -21.51
CA GLU A 62 -24.27 7.31 -22.23
C GLU A 62 -24.20 7.12 -23.75
N ALA A 63 -23.14 6.45 -24.23
CA ALA A 63 -23.03 6.05 -25.63
C ALA A 63 -24.16 5.10 -26.07
N MET A 64 -24.54 4.13 -25.22
CA MET A 64 -25.66 3.22 -25.51
C MET A 64 -27.02 3.94 -25.51
N ARG A 65 -27.20 4.98 -24.69
CA ARG A 65 -28.41 5.82 -24.68
C ARG A 65 -28.49 6.72 -25.91
N ALA A 66 -27.35 7.17 -26.44
CA ALA A 66 -27.29 8.04 -27.61
C ALA A 66 -27.47 7.27 -28.94
N ASP A 67 -27.25 5.96 -28.94
CA ASP A 67 -27.41 5.11 -30.11
C ASP A 67 -28.88 4.65 -30.27
N PRO A 68 -29.61 5.11 -31.31
CA PRO A 68 -31.02 4.76 -31.52
C PRO A 68 -31.24 3.30 -31.93
N THR A 69 -30.17 2.53 -32.16
CA THR A 69 -30.25 1.09 -32.49
C THR A 69 -30.20 0.19 -31.25
N LYS A 70 -29.92 0.76 -30.06
CA LYS A 70 -29.84 0.03 -28.80
C LYS A 70 -31.22 -0.12 -28.16
N ASP A 71 -31.49 -1.32 -27.66
CA ASP A 71 -32.72 -1.61 -26.92
C ASP A 71 -32.66 -1.06 -25.49
N GLU A 72 -33.82 -0.66 -24.95
CA GLU A 72 -33.95 -0.16 -23.59
C GLU A 72 -33.54 -1.20 -22.55
N TYR A 73 -33.77 -2.49 -22.84
CA TYR A 73 -33.36 -3.59 -21.96
C TYR A 73 -31.84 -3.67 -21.82
N ASP A 74 -31.10 -3.52 -22.92
CA ASP A 74 -29.64 -3.53 -22.91
C ASP A 74 -29.07 -2.34 -22.13
N VAL A 75 -29.67 -1.16 -22.27
CA VAL A 75 -29.30 0.04 -21.50
C VAL A 75 -29.57 -0.16 -20.01
N LYS A 76 -30.73 -0.73 -19.65
CA LYS A 76 -31.09 -1.02 -18.26
C LYS A 76 -30.14 -2.02 -17.63
N LYS A 77 -29.79 -3.09 -18.34
CA LYS A 77 -28.81 -4.07 -17.87
C LYS A 77 -27.43 -3.45 -17.68
N MET A 78 -27.00 -2.57 -18.58
CA MET A 78 -25.74 -1.87 -18.40
C MET A 78 -25.76 -0.91 -17.19
N LEU A 79 -26.89 -0.26 -16.90
CA LEU A 79 -27.05 0.57 -15.70
C LEU A 79 -26.90 -0.23 -14.41
N GLU A 80 -27.44 -1.45 -14.34
CA GLU A 80 -27.26 -2.34 -13.19
C GLU A 80 -25.76 -2.64 -12.96
N VAL A 81 -24.99 -2.87 -14.04
CA VAL A 81 -23.53 -3.06 -13.97
C VAL A 81 -22.80 -1.80 -13.47
N VAL A 82 -23.25 -0.61 -13.88
CA VAL A 82 -22.68 0.66 -13.38
C VAL A 82 -22.97 0.83 -11.90
N GLU A 83 -24.18 0.51 -11.46
CA GLU A 83 -24.59 0.62 -10.07
C GLU A 83 -23.81 -0.34 -9.18
N GLU A 84 -23.59 -1.59 -9.61
CA GLU A 84 -22.69 -2.55 -8.94
C GLU A 84 -21.27 -2.00 -8.78
N SER A 85 -20.72 -1.40 -9.85
CA SER A 85 -19.38 -0.81 -9.83
C SER A 85 -19.30 0.42 -8.92
N ARG A 86 -20.37 1.23 -8.89
CA ARG A 86 -20.49 2.41 -8.03
C ARG A 86 -20.61 2.02 -6.55
N MET A 87 -21.21 0.87 -6.23
CA MET A 87 -21.30 0.38 -4.86
C MET A 87 -19.94 0.02 -4.25
N MET A 88 -18.87 -0.13 -5.05
CA MET A 88 -17.53 -0.48 -4.56
C MET A 88 -16.73 0.74 -4.05
N ILE A 89 -16.93 1.92 -4.62
CA ILE A 89 -16.14 3.12 -4.24
C ILE A 89 -16.37 3.53 -2.77
N PRO A 90 -17.59 3.47 -2.20
CA PRO A 90 -17.81 3.79 -0.78
C PRO A 90 -16.97 2.96 0.19
N ASP A 91 -16.78 1.66 -0.05
CA ASP A 91 -15.93 0.82 0.84
C ASP A 91 -14.45 1.17 0.68
N ALA A 92 -13.99 1.39 -0.54
CA ALA A 92 -12.61 1.81 -0.79
C ALA A 92 -12.29 3.18 -0.15
N THR A 93 -13.22 4.14 -0.26
CA THR A 93 -13.09 5.46 0.37
C THR A 93 -13.15 5.37 1.89
N ARG A 94 -14.00 4.51 2.46
CA ARG A 94 -14.04 4.28 3.91
C ARG A 94 -12.70 3.74 4.43
N ARG A 95 -12.14 2.73 3.75
CA ARG A 95 -10.83 2.16 4.12
C ARG A 95 -9.71 3.19 3.97
N LEU A 96 -9.78 4.05 2.96
CA LEU A 96 -8.85 5.17 2.81
C LEU A 96 -8.93 6.12 4.00
N GLY A 97 -10.14 6.53 4.40
CA GLY A 97 -10.35 7.37 5.58
C GLY A 97 -9.79 6.76 6.86
N GLU A 98 -10.02 5.45 7.09
CA GLU A 98 -9.44 4.73 8.23
C GLU A 98 -7.90 4.76 8.21
N ALA A 99 -7.29 4.54 7.06
CA ALA A 99 -5.82 4.58 6.92
C ALA A 99 -5.24 5.99 7.09
N ILE A 100 -5.97 7.03 6.65
CA ILE A 100 -5.61 8.44 6.82
C ILE A 100 -5.70 8.85 8.29
N ASN A 101 -6.78 8.50 8.98
CA ASN A 101 -6.93 8.70 10.44
C ASN A 101 -5.80 7.99 11.20
N GLU A 102 -5.53 6.73 10.86
CA GLU A 102 -4.44 5.97 11.45
C GLU A 102 -3.05 6.57 11.21
N LEU A 103 -2.86 7.26 10.08
CA LEU A 103 -1.63 7.96 9.75
C LEU A 103 -1.53 9.29 10.51
N PHE A 104 -2.66 9.99 10.65
CA PHE A 104 -2.79 11.23 11.41
C PHE A 104 -2.46 11.01 12.88
N SER A 105 -3.14 10.08 13.56
CA SER A 105 -2.89 9.78 14.97
C SER A 105 -1.44 9.33 15.20
N PHE A 106 -0.86 8.56 14.27
CA PHE A 106 0.54 8.16 14.36
C PHE A 106 1.49 9.36 14.26
N ILE A 107 1.21 10.30 13.36
CA ILE A 107 2.02 11.52 13.25
C ILE A 107 1.85 12.39 14.49
N GLU A 108 0.62 12.60 14.99
CA GLU A 108 0.40 13.39 16.21
C GLU A 108 1.09 12.79 17.43
N GLU A 109 1.09 11.47 17.60
CA GLU A 109 1.73 10.81 18.74
C GLU A 109 3.26 10.82 18.63
N HIS A 110 3.81 10.72 17.41
CA HIS A 110 5.25 10.51 17.18
C HIS A 110 5.97 11.70 16.50
N HIS A 111 5.31 12.85 16.29
CA HIS A 111 5.93 14.05 15.68
C HIS A 111 7.12 14.61 16.47
N ALA A 112 7.24 14.25 17.76
CA ALA A 112 8.37 14.63 18.61
C ALA A 112 9.64 13.79 18.37
N THR A 113 9.55 12.70 17.61
CA THR A 113 10.68 11.81 17.34
C THR A 113 11.43 12.27 16.09
N THR A 114 12.68 12.72 16.25
CA THR A 114 13.56 13.20 15.15
C THR A 114 13.67 12.18 14.01
N GLU A 115 13.65 10.87 14.30
CA GLU A 115 13.71 9.81 13.29
C GLU A 115 12.50 9.79 12.33
N VAL A 116 11.33 10.25 12.78
CA VAL A 116 10.11 10.30 11.96
C VAL A 116 10.12 11.55 11.08
N LEU A 117 10.51 12.70 11.64
CA LEU A 117 10.60 13.98 10.92
C LEU A 117 11.65 13.96 9.80
N GLU A 118 12.79 13.30 10.02
CA GLU A 118 13.85 13.20 9.02
C GLU A 118 13.59 12.10 7.97
N CYS A 119 12.53 11.30 8.14
CA CYS A 119 12.25 10.25 7.18
C CYS A 119 11.59 10.83 5.92
N GLU A 120 12.06 10.39 4.75
CA GLU A 120 11.53 10.81 3.44
C GLU A 120 10.02 10.56 3.30
N SER A 121 9.50 9.53 3.99
CA SER A 121 8.07 9.21 4.01
C SER A 121 7.21 10.18 4.81
N TYR A 122 7.78 11.03 5.67
CA TYR A 122 7.02 12.01 6.46
C TYR A 122 6.47 13.16 5.59
N ALA A 123 7.26 13.62 4.61
CA ALA A 123 6.80 14.61 3.64
C ALA A 123 5.63 14.06 2.78
N GLU A 124 5.69 12.79 2.39
CA GLU A 124 4.59 12.15 1.66
C GLU A 124 3.37 11.93 2.57
N ALA A 125 3.59 11.59 3.84
CA ALA A 125 2.53 11.43 4.83
C ALA A 125 1.76 12.74 5.06
N THR A 126 2.47 13.84 5.29
CA THR A 126 1.87 15.17 5.51
C THR A 126 1.14 15.66 4.26
N ALA A 127 1.69 15.46 3.06
CA ALA A 127 0.99 15.78 1.81
C ALA A 127 -0.28 14.93 1.60
N LEU A 128 -0.28 13.66 2.03
CA LEU A 128 -1.48 12.81 1.99
C LEU A 128 -2.53 13.28 3.00
N LEU A 129 -2.11 13.65 4.22
CA LEU A 129 -3.00 14.20 5.24
C LEU A 129 -3.64 15.52 4.75
N GLU A 130 -2.86 16.46 4.22
CA GLU A 130 -3.38 17.72 3.68
C GLU A 130 -4.37 17.49 2.52
N LYS A 131 -4.09 16.52 1.66
CA LYS A 131 -4.96 16.20 0.52
C LYS A 131 -6.29 15.55 0.94
N TYR A 132 -6.29 14.81 2.05
CA TYR A 132 -7.45 14.06 2.55
C TYR A 132 -7.92 14.57 3.91
N ASP A 133 -7.66 15.85 4.21
CA ASP A 133 -8.01 16.50 5.48
C ASP A 133 -9.52 16.42 5.74
N ASP A 134 -10.33 16.54 4.69
CA ASP A 134 -11.79 16.37 4.72
C ASP A 134 -12.25 14.98 5.22
N MET A 135 -11.37 13.97 5.19
CA MET A 135 -11.64 12.60 5.65
C MET A 135 -11.12 12.33 7.05
N VAL A 136 -10.36 13.25 7.65
CA VAL A 136 -9.90 13.14 9.03
C VAL A 136 -11.08 13.48 9.93
N THR A 137 -11.44 12.55 10.82
CA THR A 137 -12.50 12.76 11.80
C THR A 137 -11.89 13.12 13.14
N ASP A 138 -12.17 14.33 13.64
CA ASP A 138 -11.84 14.82 14.99
C ASP A 138 -12.34 13.89 16.12
#